data_AF-A0AAW3T1I8-F1
#
_entry.id   AF-A0AAW3T1I8-F1
#
_cell.length_a   1.000
_cell.length_b   1.000
_cell.length_c   1.000
_cell.angle_alpha   90.00
_cell.angle_beta   90.00
_cell.angle_gamma   90.00
#
_symmetry.space_group_name_H-M   'P 1'
#
loop_
_entity.id
_entity.type
_entity.pdbx_description
1 polymer ?
#
loop_
_entity_poly.entity_id
_entity_poly.type
_entity_poly.pdbx_seq_one_letter_code
_entity_poly.pdbx_strand_id
1 'polypeptide(L)'
;MPSIYYRGDNRAIGDIQKTGFQPQIESCRGRTPLQAIAYIQKIIKDNNFKSLADIGAYIISSSKGDSVSTSCVLDGASYGKYKYQITAPQNALYFEFKLDGSVGTQQPDQGNMFGRKPYYILTNVDPARSQYVIVGTRTATQEATFFTDIPSGWITLLS
;
A
#
# COMPACT_ATOMS: atom_id res chain seq x y z
N MET A 1 -4.85 4.41 16.92
CA MET A 1 -5.78 3.38 16.39
C MET A 1 -5.08 2.66 15.24
N PRO A 2 -5.27 1.35 15.03
CA PRO A 2 -4.74 0.68 13.86
C PRO A 2 -5.42 1.21 12.59
N SER A 3 -4.68 1.35 11.50
CA SER A 3 -5.28 1.69 10.20
C SER A 3 -5.94 0.47 9.58
N ILE A 4 -7.15 0.66 9.09
CA ILE A 4 -7.98 -0.40 8.53
C ILE A 4 -8.20 -0.13 7.05
N TYR A 5 -8.04 -1.18 6.25
CA TYR A 5 -8.32 -1.19 4.82
C TYR A 5 -9.15 -2.42 4.47
N TYR A 6 -9.80 -2.40 3.32
CA TYR A 6 -10.72 -3.44 2.88
C TYR A 6 -10.40 -3.86 1.46
N ARG A 7 -10.51 -5.15 1.17
CA ARG A 7 -10.29 -5.68 -0.17
C ARG A 7 -11.29 -6.79 -0.46
N GLY A 8 -11.92 -6.74 -1.62
CA GLY A 8 -12.59 -7.91 -2.16
C GLY A 8 -11.61 -8.72 -3.02
N ASP A 9 -11.63 -10.05 -2.90
CA ASP A 9 -10.78 -10.96 -3.68
C ASP A 9 -11.50 -12.29 -3.93
N ASN A 10 -11.14 -13.00 -5.00
CA ASN A 10 -11.75 -14.29 -5.34
C ASN A 10 -11.05 -15.49 -4.70
N ARG A 11 -9.80 -15.29 -4.23
CA ARG A 11 -9.06 -16.32 -3.50
C ARG A 11 -9.66 -16.53 -2.11
N ALA A 12 -9.66 -17.76 -1.62
CA ALA A 12 -10.16 -18.09 -0.30
C ALA A 12 -9.13 -17.76 0.79
N ILE A 13 -9.58 -17.60 2.04
CA ILE A 13 -8.71 -17.25 3.18
C ILE A 13 -7.55 -18.24 3.36
N GLY A 14 -7.75 -19.54 3.06
CA GLY A 14 -6.69 -20.54 3.15
C GLY A 14 -5.52 -20.31 2.19
N ASP A 15 -5.76 -19.66 1.05
CA ASP A 15 -4.68 -19.26 0.13
C ASP A 15 -4.01 -17.98 0.61
N ILE A 16 -4.82 -17.02 1.06
CA ILE A 16 -4.33 -15.73 1.58
C ILE A 16 -3.51 -15.91 2.86
N GLN A 17 -3.82 -16.89 3.71
CA GLN A 17 -3.05 -17.16 4.92
C GLN A 17 -1.62 -17.63 4.63
N LYS A 18 -1.39 -18.27 3.47
CA LYS A 18 -0.06 -18.77 3.09
C LYS A 18 0.87 -17.66 2.63
N THR A 19 0.36 -16.70 1.87
CA THR A 19 1.19 -15.74 1.12
C THR A 19 0.85 -14.27 1.38
N GLY A 20 -0.27 -13.99 2.05
CA GLY A 20 -0.82 -12.65 2.14
C GLY A 20 -1.39 -12.17 0.81
N PHE A 21 -1.48 -10.84 0.64
CA PHE A 21 -1.74 -10.26 -0.67
C PHE A 21 -0.45 -9.78 -1.30
N GLN A 22 -0.04 -10.41 -2.39
CA GLN A 22 1.18 -10.07 -3.10
C GLN A 22 0.85 -9.24 -4.36
N PRO A 23 1.59 -8.17 -4.65
CA PRO A 23 1.54 -7.47 -5.93
C PRO A 23 1.91 -8.43 -7.08
N GLN A 24 1.38 -8.26 -8.28
CA GLN A 24 1.77 -9.12 -9.42
C GLN A 24 3.19 -8.81 -9.91
N ILE A 25 3.69 -7.58 -9.78
CA ILE A 25 5.10 -7.27 -10.08
C ILE A 25 6.00 -7.93 -9.02
N GLU A 26 6.75 -8.94 -9.45
CA GLU A 26 7.74 -9.61 -8.59
C GLU A 26 8.78 -8.65 -8.04
N SER A 27 9.18 -7.65 -8.83
CA SER A 27 10.16 -6.66 -8.38
C SER A 27 9.70 -5.89 -7.14
N CYS A 28 8.40 -5.78 -6.90
CA CYS A 28 7.76 -5.07 -5.80
C CYS A 28 7.54 -5.95 -4.55
N ARG A 29 7.74 -7.27 -4.66
CA ARG A 29 7.59 -8.23 -3.56
C ARG A 29 8.81 -8.19 -2.63
N GLY A 30 8.61 -8.46 -1.33
CA GLY A 30 9.69 -8.69 -0.37
C GLY A 30 10.72 -7.58 -0.18
N ARG A 31 10.41 -6.32 -0.53
CA ARG A 31 11.37 -5.21 -0.43
C ARG A 31 11.58 -4.71 1.01
N THR A 32 12.83 -4.38 1.32
CA THR A 32 13.20 -3.53 2.45
C THR A 32 12.83 -2.05 2.17
N PRO A 33 12.91 -1.13 3.16
CA PRO A 33 12.57 0.28 2.94
C PRO A 33 13.44 0.89 1.89
N LEU A 34 14.74 0.63 2.00
CA LEU A 34 15.75 1.22 1.15
C LEU A 34 15.54 0.78 -0.29
N GLN A 35 15.16 -0.47 -0.50
CA GLN A 35 14.79 -0.99 -1.82
C GLN A 35 13.48 -0.38 -2.34
N ALA A 36 12.48 -0.22 -1.48
CA ALA A 36 11.19 0.40 -1.83
C ALA A 36 11.35 1.88 -2.21
N ILE A 37 12.12 2.63 -1.41
CA ILE A 37 12.49 4.03 -1.64
C ILE A 37 13.30 4.18 -2.93
N ALA A 38 14.36 3.38 -3.09
CA ALA A 38 15.22 3.44 -4.28
C ALA A 38 14.43 3.16 -5.57
N TYR A 39 13.47 2.25 -5.54
CA TYR A 39 12.62 1.98 -6.69
C TYR A 39 11.70 3.15 -7.03
N ILE A 40 11.07 3.78 -6.04
CA ILE A 40 10.24 4.97 -6.27
C ILE A 40 11.09 6.10 -6.84
N GLN A 41 12.28 6.33 -6.26
CA GLN A 41 13.23 7.33 -6.77
C GLN A 41 13.65 7.04 -8.21
N LYS A 42 13.88 5.76 -8.55
CA LYS A 42 14.14 5.33 -9.93
C LYS A 42 12.96 5.64 -10.85
N ILE A 43 11.74 5.31 -10.47
CA ILE A 43 10.53 5.62 -11.27
C ILE A 43 10.40 7.12 -11.52
N ILE A 44 10.56 7.95 -10.49
CA ILE A 44 10.48 9.40 -10.60
C ILE A 44 11.48 9.91 -11.63
N LYS A 45 12.74 9.45 -11.52
CA LYS A 45 13.83 9.85 -12.41
C LYS A 45 13.62 9.36 -13.84
N ASP A 46 13.35 8.08 -14.02
CA ASP A 46 13.26 7.44 -15.34
C ASP A 46 12.08 7.97 -16.16
N ASN A 47 11.00 8.40 -15.50
CA ASN A 47 9.79 8.91 -16.16
C ASN A 47 9.63 10.44 -16.07
N ASN A 48 10.60 11.14 -15.49
CA ASN A 48 10.57 12.60 -15.30
C ASN A 48 9.28 13.11 -14.63
N PHE A 49 8.80 12.39 -13.62
CA PHE A 49 7.56 12.73 -12.92
C PHE A 49 7.74 14.00 -12.08
N LYS A 50 6.79 14.92 -12.23
CA LYS A 50 6.83 16.24 -11.56
C LYS A 50 6.03 16.26 -10.26
N SER A 51 5.15 15.26 -10.07
CA SER A 51 4.29 15.17 -8.90
C SER A 51 4.08 13.74 -8.45
N LEU A 52 3.73 13.58 -7.17
CA LEU A 52 3.30 12.29 -6.62
C LEU A 52 2.05 11.76 -7.35
N ALA A 53 1.20 12.63 -7.90
CA ALA A 53 0.05 12.21 -8.70
C ALA A 53 0.46 11.48 -9.98
N ASP A 54 1.59 11.87 -10.59
CA ASP A 54 2.12 11.22 -11.79
C ASP A 54 2.68 9.83 -11.45
N ILE A 55 3.35 9.70 -10.29
CA ILE A 55 3.78 8.39 -9.75
C ILE A 55 2.56 7.50 -9.51
N GLY A 56 1.50 8.05 -8.93
CA GLY A 56 0.28 7.29 -8.67
C GLY A 56 -0.45 6.84 -9.88
N ALA A 57 -0.63 7.76 -10.83
CA ALA A 57 -1.18 7.42 -12.12
C ALA A 57 -0.33 6.33 -12.77
N TYR A 58 1.01 6.47 -12.81
CA TYR A 58 1.91 5.49 -13.41
C TYR A 58 1.82 4.10 -12.76
N ILE A 59 1.89 4.01 -11.42
CA ILE A 59 1.85 2.69 -10.76
C ILE A 59 0.46 2.05 -10.87
N ILE A 60 -0.62 2.84 -10.98
CA ILE A 60 -1.98 2.34 -11.23
C ILE A 60 -2.21 2.01 -12.72
N SER A 61 -1.67 2.81 -13.64
CA SER A 61 -1.97 2.78 -15.08
C SER A 61 -1.07 1.88 -15.88
N SER A 62 0.20 1.74 -15.48
CA SER A 62 1.12 0.80 -16.14
C SER A 62 0.68 -0.66 -15.92
N SER A 63 -0.30 -0.89 -15.05
CA SER A 63 -0.82 -2.23 -14.82
C SER A 63 -2.09 -2.31 -13.97
N LYS A 64 -3.18 -2.65 -14.65
CA LYS A 64 -4.45 -3.08 -14.04
C LYS A 64 -4.38 -4.43 -13.27
N GLY A 65 -3.20 -4.86 -12.82
CA GLY A 65 -3.00 -6.11 -12.08
C GLY A 65 -1.87 -6.07 -11.04
N ASP A 66 -1.01 -5.05 -11.04
CA ASP A 66 0.31 -5.20 -10.41
C ASP A 66 0.40 -4.76 -8.97
N SER A 67 -0.59 -4.06 -8.46
CA SER A 67 -0.66 -3.60 -7.08
C SER A 67 -1.83 -4.23 -6.36
N VAL A 68 -1.76 -4.25 -5.03
CA VAL A 68 -2.87 -4.73 -4.21
C VAL A 68 -3.77 -3.54 -3.90
N SER A 69 -4.79 -3.34 -4.74
CA SER A 69 -5.83 -2.33 -4.50
C SER A 69 -6.68 -2.69 -3.28
N THR A 70 -6.90 -1.70 -2.42
CA THR A 70 -7.77 -1.78 -1.24
C THR A 70 -8.59 -0.50 -1.14
N SER A 71 -9.61 -0.51 -0.30
CA SER A 71 -10.42 0.64 0.02
C SER A 71 -10.31 0.99 1.50
N CYS A 72 -10.50 2.26 1.81
CA CYS A 72 -10.51 2.77 3.17
C CYS A 72 -11.90 2.68 3.81
N VAL A 73 -12.90 2.23 3.04
CA VAL A 73 -14.27 1.96 3.49
C VAL A 73 -14.68 0.55 3.07
N LEU A 74 -15.54 -0.08 3.85
CA LEU A 74 -15.97 -1.46 3.60
C LEU A 74 -16.67 -1.62 2.24
N ASP A 75 -17.47 -0.63 1.84
CA ASP A 75 -18.25 -0.68 0.58
C ASP A 75 -17.37 -0.66 -0.67
N GLY A 76 -16.13 -0.15 -0.57
CA GLY A 76 -15.17 -0.17 -1.66
C GLY A 76 -14.53 -1.56 -1.90
N ALA A 77 -14.73 -2.52 -1.00
CA ALA A 77 -14.36 -3.93 -1.19
C ALA A 77 -15.47 -4.73 -1.91
N SER A 78 -16.20 -4.09 -2.82
CA SER A 78 -17.35 -4.67 -3.52
C SER A 78 -17.00 -5.71 -4.59
N TYR A 79 -15.75 -5.73 -5.06
CA TYR A 79 -15.29 -6.62 -6.12
C TYR A 79 -14.69 -7.93 -5.58
N GLY A 80 -15.32 -9.07 -5.86
CA GLY A 80 -14.79 -10.39 -5.54
C GLY A 80 -15.72 -11.22 -4.67
N LYS A 81 -15.47 -12.53 -4.60
CA LYS A 81 -16.31 -13.48 -3.84
C LYS A 81 -16.20 -13.29 -2.33
N TYR A 82 -15.01 -12.97 -1.82
CA TYR A 82 -14.72 -12.87 -0.39
C TYR A 82 -14.33 -11.44 -0.03
N LYS A 83 -14.76 -10.97 1.14
CA LYS A 83 -14.38 -9.65 1.67
C LYS A 83 -13.37 -9.76 2.79
N TYR A 84 -12.29 -9.01 2.68
CA TYR A 84 -11.19 -9.01 3.63
C TYR A 84 -11.02 -7.66 4.31
N GLN A 85 -10.73 -7.69 5.61
CA GLN A 85 -10.19 -6.57 6.36
C GLN A 85 -8.67 -6.72 6.47
N ILE A 86 -7.95 -5.64 6.24
CA ILE A 86 -6.51 -5.52 6.40
C ILE A 86 -6.28 -4.55 7.56
N THR A 87 -5.71 -5.04 8.65
CA THR A 87 -5.46 -4.26 9.86
C THR A 87 -3.96 -4.07 10.01
N ALA A 88 -3.47 -2.86 9.74
CA ALA A 88 -2.09 -2.50 10.03
C ALA A 88 -1.84 -2.56 11.55
N PRO A 89 -0.68 -3.05 12.01
CA PRO A 89 -0.42 -3.20 13.42
C PRO A 89 -0.37 -1.82 14.11
N GLN A 90 -0.72 -1.75 15.39
CA GLN A 90 -0.82 -0.48 16.12
C GLN A 90 0.51 0.26 16.25
N ASN A 91 1.61 -0.47 16.19
CA ASN A 91 2.96 0.07 16.23
C ASN A 91 3.52 0.34 14.81
N ALA A 92 2.64 0.39 13.80
CA ALA A 92 3.07 0.72 12.47
C ALA A 92 3.42 2.20 12.35
N LEU A 93 4.47 2.50 11.59
CA LEU A 93 4.95 3.84 11.31
C LEU A 93 4.65 4.19 9.86
N TYR A 94 4.27 5.44 9.63
CA TYR A 94 4.01 5.99 8.31
C TYR A 94 5.11 7.00 7.97
N PHE A 95 5.74 6.85 6.82
CA PHE A 95 6.69 7.85 6.34
C PHE A 95 6.18 8.46 5.05
N GLU A 96 5.95 9.76 5.05
CA GLU A 96 5.52 10.49 3.87
C GLU A 96 6.64 10.57 2.83
N PHE A 97 6.35 10.34 1.56
CA PHE A 97 7.26 10.70 0.48
C PHE A 97 7.13 12.18 0.14
N LYS A 98 8.28 12.86 0.06
CA LYS A 98 8.37 14.20 -0.53
C LYS A 98 8.34 14.12 -2.05
N LEU A 99 8.08 15.26 -2.69
CA LEU A 99 8.03 15.40 -4.16
C LEU A 99 9.34 14.99 -4.85
N ASP A 100 10.47 15.14 -4.17
CA ASP A 100 11.79 14.74 -4.66
C ASP A 100 12.10 13.24 -4.47
N GLY A 101 11.13 12.46 -3.97
CA GLY A 101 11.29 11.03 -3.68
C GLY A 101 12.10 10.73 -2.42
N SER A 102 12.48 11.74 -1.64
CA SER A 102 13.05 11.54 -0.31
C SER A 102 11.96 11.22 0.71
N VAL A 103 12.35 10.55 1.79
CA VAL A 103 11.46 10.24 2.90
C VAL A 103 11.35 11.47 3.80
N GLY A 104 10.13 11.93 3.99
CA GLY A 104 9.75 12.99 4.90
C GLY A 104 9.56 12.48 6.33
N THR A 105 8.73 13.19 7.07
CA THR A 105 8.59 12.97 8.51
C THR A 105 7.90 11.64 8.81
N GLN A 106 8.36 10.95 9.85
CA GLN A 106 7.67 9.83 10.44
C GLN A 106 6.38 10.33 11.11
N GLN A 107 5.27 9.66 10.82
CA GLN A 107 3.96 9.95 11.35
C GLN A 107 3.47 8.72 12.15
N PRO A 108 2.80 8.93 13.30
CA PRO A 108 2.23 7.84 14.10
C PRO A 108 0.96 7.24 13.46
N ASP A 109 0.33 7.99 12.55
CA ASP A 109 -0.78 7.54 11.71
C ASP A 109 -0.76 8.29 10.36
N GLN A 110 -1.49 7.80 9.38
CA GLN A 110 -1.62 8.46 8.06
C GLN A 110 -2.55 9.69 8.05
N GLY A 111 -3.13 10.06 9.20
CA GLY A 111 -4.18 11.06 9.37
C GLY A 111 -5.48 10.74 8.63
N ASN A 112 -6.43 11.67 8.65
CA ASN A 112 -7.69 11.54 7.90
C ASN A 112 -7.46 11.64 6.39
N MET A 113 -7.93 10.67 5.60
CA MET A 113 -7.67 10.55 4.14
C MET A 113 -8.40 11.55 3.23
N PHE A 114 -8.79 12.73 3.72
CA PHE A 114 -9.47 13.74 2.90
C PHE A 114 -8.44 14.53 2.06
N GLY A 115 -8.67 14.66 0.75
CA GLY A 115 -7.84 15.44 -0.20
C GLY A 115 -6.54 14.74 -0.65
N ARG A 116 -6.02 15.07 -1.86
CA ARG A 116 -4.88 14.38 -2.52
C ARG A 116 -3.71 14.18 -1.55
N LYS A 117 -3.57 12.97 -1.00
CA LYS A 117 -2.52 12.65 -0.03
C LYS A 117 -1.30 12.02 -0.70
N PRO A 118 -0.11 12.26 -0.14
CA PRO A 118 1.15 11.72 -0.63
C PRO A 118 1.24 10.19 -0.43
N TYR A 119 2.28 9.58 -1.02
CA TYR A 119 2.61 8.18 -0.77
C TYR A 119 3.17 8.03 0.64
N TYR A 120 2.78 6.97 1.33
CA TYR A 120 3.32 6.63 2.63
C TYR A 120 4.03 5.28 2.59
N ILE A 121 5.17 5.16 3.25
CA ILE A 121 5.74 3.87 3.61
C ILE A 121 5.17 3.47 4.97
N LEU A 122 4.44 2.37 5.01
CA LEU A 122 3.94 1.70 6.19
C LEU A 122 4.92 0.61 6.62
N THR A 123 5.29 0.59 7.89
CA THR A 123 6.21 -0.43 8.46
C THR A 123 5.88 -0.73 9.90
N ASN A 124 6.27 -1.89 10.42
CA ASN A 124 6.43 -2.08 11.87
C ASN A 124 7.69 -1.36 12.39
N VAL A 125 7.83 -1.33 13.72
CA VAL A 125 8.81 -0.50 14.46
C VAL A 125 10.27 -0.77 14.11
N ASP A 126 10.63 -1.98 13.66
CA ASP A 126 12.03 -2.34 13.37
C ASP A 126 12.36 -2.16 11.88
N PRO A 127 13.12 -1.13 11.49
CA PRO A 127 13.23 -0.85 10.09
C PRO A 127 14.04 -1.89 9.28
N ALA A 128 14.82 -2.73 9.96
CA ALA A 128 15.69 -3.71 9.32
C ALA A 128 15.02 -5.08 9.15
N ARG A 129 13.88 -5.34 9.82
CA ARG A 129 13.23 -6.67 9.88
C ARG A 129 11.78 -6.69 9.40
N SER A 130 11.30 -5.56 8.89
CA SER A 130 9.88 -5.30 8.62
C SER A 130 9.49 -5.53 7.16
N GLN A 131 8.22 -5.93 6.93
CA GLN A 131 7.60 -5.92 5.60
C GLN A 131 7.00 -4.52 5.37
N TYR A 132 7.56 -3.81 4.41
CA TYR A 132 7.22 -2.41 4.15
C TYR A 132 6.13 -2.33 3.12
N VAL A 133 5.05 -1.61 3.40
CA VAL A 133 4.04 -1.32 2.40
C VAL A 133 4.00 0.13 2.00
N ILE A 134 4.26 0.39 0.73
CA ILE A 134 3.95 1.71 0.18
C ILE A 134 2.43 1.77 -0.04
N VAL A 135 1.78 2.75 0.56
CA VAL A 135 0.36 3.05 0.42
C VAL A 135 0.20 4.34 -0.37
N GLY A 136 -0.40 4.25 -1.56
CA GLY A 136 -0.84 5.40 -2.35
C GLY A 136 -2.33 5.64 -2.13
N THR A 137 -2.74 6.87 -1.84
CA THR A 137 -4.17 7.18 -1.60
C THR A 137 -4.71 8.08 -2.70
N ARG A 138 -5.78 7.66 -3.38
CA ARG A 138 -6.45 8.47 -4.40
C ARG A 138 -7.79 8.96 -3.85
N THR A 139 -7.89 10.25 -3.61
CA THR A 139 -8.98 10.80 -2.79
C THR A 139 -10.34 10.89 -3.45
N ALA A 140 -10.40 10.71 -4.77
CA ALA A 140 -11.68 10.60 -5.46
C ALA A 140 -12.31 9.20 -5.29
N THR A 141 -11.52 8.17 -5.02
CA THR A 141 -11.98 6.76 -5.02
C THR A 141 -11.97 6.10 -3.64
N GLN A 142 -11.48 6.79 -2.60
CA GLN A 142 -11.29 6.21 -1.26
C GLN A 142 -10.43 4.93 -1.30
N GLU A 143 -9.54 4.85 -2.29
CA GLU A 143 -8.67 3.71 -2.52
C GLU A 143 -7.31 3.94 -1.85
N ALA A 144 -6.81 2.88 -1.24
CA ALA A 144 -5.44 2.74 -0.79
C ALA A 144 -4.81 1.60 -1.59
N THR A 145 -3.71 1.89 -2.29
CA THR A 145 -3.02 0.90 -3.12
C THR A 145 -1.71 0.51 -2.47
N PHE A 146 -1.54 -0.80 -2.25
CA PHE A 146 -0.39 -1.41 -1.61
C PHE A 146 0.57 -1.91 -2.70
N PHE A 147 1.82 -1.44 -2.69
CA PHE A 147 2.81 -1.77 -3.72
C PHE A 147 3.84 -2.82 -3.30
N THR A 148 3.62 -3.49 -2.18
CA THR A 148 4.42 -4.62 -1.71
C THR A 148 3.48 -5.63 -1.09
N ASP A 149 4.04 -6.73 -0.58
CA ASP A 149 3.25 -7.77 0.07
C ASP A 149 2.53 -7.23 1.31
N ILE A 150 1.22 -7.47 1.38
CA ILE A 150 0.44 -7.31 2.61
C ILE A 150 0.60 -8.60 3.41
N PRO A 151 1.18 -8.56 4.62
CA PRO A 151 1.41 -9.74 5.43
C PRO A 151 0.10 -10.46 5.76
N SER A 152 0.09 -11.80 5.71
CA SER A 152 -1.12 -12.59 6.00
C SER A 152 -1.66 -12.35 7.42
N GLY A 153 -0.78 -12.10 8.39
CA GLY A 153 -1.15 -11.78 9.78
C GLY A 153 -1.93 -10.48 9.94
N TRP A 154 -2.01 -9.63 8.90
CA TRP A 154 -2.82 -8.42 8.92
C TRP A 154 -4.23 -8.64 8.38
N ILE A 155 -4.50 -9.81 7.79
CA ILE A 155 -5.68 -10.05 6.97
C ILE A 155 -6.69 -10.90 7.74
N THR A 156 -7.93 -10.43 7.79
CA THR A 156 -9.08 -11.15 8.38
C THR A 156 -10.19 -11.26 7.34
N LEU A 157 -10.80 -12.44 7.21
CA LEU A 157 -12.00 -12.63 6.38
C LEU A 157 -13.22 -12.06 7.12
N LEU A 158 -14.03 -11.24 6.44
CA LEU A 158 -15.25 -10.65 7.00
C LEU A 158 -16.50 -11.48 6.67
N SER A 159 -16.57 -12.01 5.45
CA SER A 159 -17.65 -12.86 4.94
C SER A 159 -17.30 -13.38 3.55
#